data_AF-A0AA35Q584-F1
#
_entry.id   AF-A0AA35Q584-F1
#
_cell.length_a   1.000
_cell.length_b   1.000
_cell.length_c   1.000
_cell.angle_alpha   90.00
_cell.angle_beta   90.00
_cell.angle_gamma   90.00
#
_symmetry.space_group_name_H-M   'P 1'
#
loop_
_entity.id
_entity.type
_entity.pdbx_description
1 polymer ?
#
loop_
_entity_poly.entity_id
_entity_poly.type
_entity_poly.pdbx_seq_one_letter_code
_entity_poly.pdbx_strand_id
1 'polypeptide(L)'
;MLQRGQDRSVYASYLECICPEIPRQLLYVSKALYTEISETIYGENKFVIRAQKAEDLRVFGTLSDTAVSRLRWLMIRLNSWPCHRGHCSLMPLAPPRCKTCSASIDLADPELIGGQAKSKAMIQEWATLCNRLASCIPPGRLELEFVCDVGDMETAEQIIKPLHSLQRLGKCTIRLGRRRNHGLETLARSTSLRLTAHYNPHAELGSSQFPFFRLPREIRRHILALTNLDPSNVNGEHRHGFTIKVGKWDASNDCYSIVPKRICCHHCSFTRRDCSCPSDYASYSPGCQCRVLPLNLFLVSRQMYAEAAEVLYTANIFTFVGPFEETLRCFQALQPATLSSFRRIRFLFDVDQSCRYYEHEKAWACLLSFIAEKFDLSKLLVIVDTSRDTLQCMHNDYEEWALHDLYKTYTSVAKLVKSMLTGLHGFHVFLGAFFDLEPVLERFVMGPDYDTDQVSEGEDEDEDAGGVAEVIEGEAEAEDEAE
;
A
#
# COMPACT_ATOMS: atom_id res chain seq x y z
N MET A 1 -26.46 -7.13 -15.60
CA MET A 1 -27.74 -7.52 -14.96
C MET A 1 -28.06 -6.46 -13.93
N LEU A 2 -29.07 -5.63 -14.20
CA LEU A 2 -29.61 -4.64 -13.28
C LEU A 2 -30.53 -5.36 -12.27
N GLN A 3 -30.26 -5.21 -10.97
CA GLN A 3 -31.28 -5.40 -9.93
C GLN A 3 -31.68 -4.02 -9.43
N ARG A 4 -32.97 -3.69 -9.57
CA ARG A 4 -33.57 -2.48 -9.01
C ARG A 4 -33.75 -2.63 -7.50
N GLY A 5 -33.10 -1.72 -6.77
CA GLY A 5 -33.48 -1.06 -5.52
C GLY A 5 -34.30 -1.80 -4.46
N GLN A 6 -33.76 -1.85 -3.23
CA GLN A 6 -34.37 -1.13 -2.09
C GLN A 6 -33.36 -0.97 -0.94
N ASP A 7 -33.60 0.09 -0.15
CA ASP A 7 -32.92 0.60 1.05
C ASP A 7 -31.50 1.20 0.99
N ARG A 8 -31.51 2.54 1.09
CA ARG A 8 -30.37 3.46 1.25
C ARG A 8 -29.93 3.50 2.71
N SER A 9 -28.75 2.96 3.03
CA SER A 9 -27.93 3.44 4.16
C SER A 9 -26.81 4.32 3.60
N VAL A 10 -26.54 5.44 4.28
CA VAL A 10 -25.96 6.66 3.71
C VAL A 10 -24.42 6.67 3.61
N TYR A 11 -23.70 5.61 4.01
CA TYR A 11 -22.22 5.66 4.07
C TYR A 11 -21.45 4.56 3.33
N ALA A 12 -22.07 3.87 2.39
CA ALA A 12 -21.35 3.05 1.42
C ALA A 12 -21.90 3.36 0.03
N SER A 13 -21.36 4.39 -0.63
CA SER A 13 -21.61 4.62 -2.04
C SER A 13 -21.11 3.39 -2.80
N TYR A 14 -22.04 2.48 -3.08
CA TYR A 14 -21.87 1.35 -3.98
C TYR A 14 -21.43 1.89 -5.34
N LEU A 15 -20.12 2.00 -5.55
CA LEU A 15 -19.56 2.00 -6.90
C LEU A 15 -19.68 0.57 -7.44
N GLU A 16 -20.92 0.12 -7.63
CA GLU A 16 -21.24 -0.79 -8.72
C GLU A 16 -20.51 -0.23 -9.94
N CYS A 17 -19.75 -1.08 -10.64
CA CYS A 17 -19.24 -0.62 -11.92
C CYS A 17 -20.47 -0.20 -12.74
N ILE A 18 -20.63 1.09 -13.00
CA ILE A 18 -21.46 1.56 -14.11
C ILE A 18 -20.65 1.20 -15.34
N CYS A 19 -20.70 -0.08 -15.68
CA CYS A 19 -20.18 -0.65 -16.88
C CYS A 19 -21.35 -0.53 -17.86
N PRO A 20 -21.49 0.58 -18.62
CA PRO A 20 -22.59 0.72 -19.57
C PRO A 20 -22.61 -0.52 -20.47
N GLU A 21 -23.81 -0.96 -20.85
CA GLU A 21 -23.91 -2.03 -21.82
C GLU A 21 -23.13 -1.62 -23.07
N ILE A 22 -22.21 -2.48 -23.51
CA ILE A 22 -21.50 -2.27 -24.77
C ILE A 22 -22.56 -2.04 -25.85
N PRO A 23 -22.49 -0.98 -26.67
CA PRO A 23 -23.51 -0.64 -27.67
C PRO A 23 -23.46 -1.64 -28.84
N ARG A 24 -23.86 -2.89 -28.57
CA ARG A 24 -23.75 -4.03 -29.48
C ARG A 24 -24.47 -3.77 -30.80
N GLN A 25 -25.53 -2.96 -30.78
CA GLN A 25 -26.30 -2.59 -31.96
C GLN A 25 -25.40 -1.95 -33.03
N LEU A 26 -24.42 -1.14 -32.62
CA LEU A 26 -23.49 -0.48 -33.54
C LEU A 26 -22.56 -1.46 -34.25
N LEU A 27 -22.23 -2.59 -33.60
CA LEU A 27 -21.41 -3.65 -34.19
C LEU A 27 -22.15 -4.44 -35.29
N TYR A 28 -23.48 -4.30 -35.39
CA TYR A 28 -24.30 -5.04 -36.35
C TYR A 28 -24.82 -4.19 -37.53
N VAL A 29 -24.52 -2.88 -37.58
CA VAL A 29 -25.08 -1.98 -38.61
C VAL A 29 -24.43 -2.22 -39.98
N SER A 30 -23.10 -2.12 -40.07
CA SER A 30 -22.36 -2.33 -41.32
C SER A 30 -20.92 -2.77 -41.06
N LYS A 31 -20.26 -3.37 -42.06
CA LYS A 31 -18.84 -3.75 -41.95
C LYS A 31 -17.93 -2.54 -41.72
N ALA A 32 -18.26 -1.40 -42.33
CA ALA A 32 -17.50 -0.15 -42.17
C ALA A 32 -17.59 0.35 -40.73
N LEU A 33 -18.81 0.45 -40.19
CA LEU A 33 -19.03 0.86 -38.80
C LEU A 33 -18.44 -0.14 -37.81
N TYR A 34 -18.58 -1.44 -38.06
CA TYR A 34 -17.92 -2.46 -37.24
C TYR A 34 -16.41 -2.21 -37.18
N THR A 35 -15.76 -1.97 -38.31
CA THR A 35 -14.31 -1.79 -38.39
C THR A 35 -13.85 -0.56 -37.61
N GLU A 36 -14.58 0.54 -37.72
CA GLU A 36 -14.30 1.79 -36.99
C GLU A 36 -14.52 1.61 -35.49
N ILE A 37 -15.71 1.14 -35.10
CA ILE A 37 -16.13 1.06 -33.70
C ILE A 37 -15.37 -0.03 -32.94
N SER A 38 -14.98 -1.11 -33.61
CA SER A 38 -14.18 -2.17 -32.97
C SER A 38 -12.77 -1.70 -32.59
N GLU A 39 -12.18 -0.73 -33.29
CA GLU A 39 -10.91 -0.14 -32.87
C GLU A 39 -11.07 0.60 -31.55
N THR A 40 -12.11 1.44 -31.41
CA THR A 40 -12.43 2.14 -30.16
C THR A 40 -12.83 1.17 -29.05
N ILE A 41 -13.77 0.25 -29.32
CA ILE A 41 -14.25 -0.70 -28.29
C ILE A 41 -13.11 -1.57 -27.78
N TYR A 42 -12.33 -2.22 -28.64
CA TYR A 42 -11.31 -3.17 -28.18
C TYR A 42 -9.96 -2.51 -27.89
N GLY A 43 -9.62 -1.42 -28.56
CA GLY A 43 -8.34 -0.71 -28.44
C GLY A 43 -8.30 0.36 -27.36
N GLU A 44 -9.45 0.94 -26.98
CA GLU A 44 -9.54 2.00 -25.96
C GLU A 44 -10.13 1.53 -24.62
N ASN A 45 -10.88 0.42 -24.60
CA ASN A 45 -11.51 -0.06 -23.37
C ASN A 45 -10.67 -1.11 -22.66
N LYS A 46 -10.93 -1.22 -21.35
CA LYS A 46 -10.31 -2.18 -20.44
C LYS A 46 -11.23 -3.37 -20.25
N PHE A 47 -10.73 -4.57 -20.54
CA PHE A 47 -11.50 -5.80 -20.40
C PHE A 47 -11.07 -6.54 -19.13
N VAL A 48 -12.04 -6.96 -18.33
CA VAL A 48 -11.80 -7.78 -17.14
C VAL A 48 -12.57 -9.08 -17.30
N ILE A 49 -11.85 -10.20 -17.35
CA ILE A 49 -12.43 -11.53 -17.30
C ILE A 49 -12.24 -12.08 -15.90
N ARG A 50 -13.33 -12.60 -15.34
CA ARG A 50 -13.28 -13.46 -14.16
C ARG A 50 -13.75 -14.85 -14.56
N ALA A 51 -12.88 -15.84 -14.38
CA ALA A 51 -13.19 -17.24 -14.61
C ALA A 51 -13.19 -18.00 -13.28
N GLN A 52 -14.34 -18.56 -12.94
CA GLN A 52 -14.52 -19.47 -11.80
C GLN A 52 -14.48 -20.94 -12.22
N LYS A 53 -14.79 -21.20 -13.50
CA LYS A 53 -14.71 -22.49 -14.18
C LYS A 53 -14.13 -22.32 -15.59
N ALA A 54 -13.69 -23.43 -16.17
CA ALA A 54 -12.97 -23.44 -17.43
C ALA A 54 -13.80 -22.85 -18.58
N GLU A 55 -15.12 -23.07 -18.56
CA GLU A 55 -16.05 -22.59 -19.58
C GLU A 55 -16.16 -21.06 -19.63
N ASP A 56 -15.86 -20.36 -18.53
CA ASP A 56 -15.94 -18.90 -18.47
C ASP A 56 -14.89 -18.25 -19.40
N LEU A 57 -13.77 -18.94 -19.65
CA LEU A 57 -12.74 -18.49 -20.60
C LEU A 57 -13.16 -18.68 -22.06
N ARG A 58 -14.11 -19.59 -22.34
CA ARG A 58 -14.60 -19.84 -23.71
C ARG A 58 -15.40 -18.67 -24.28
N VAL A 59 -15.85 -17.74 -23.43
CA VAL A 59 -16.47 -16.48 -23.88
C VAL A 59 -15.52 -15.72 -24.82
N PHE A 60 -14.21 -15.78 -24.57
CA PHE A 60 -13.23 -15.19 -25.48
C PHE A 60 -13.21 -15.86 -26.84
N GLY A 61 -13.48 -17.17 -26.90
CA GLY A 61 -13.68 -17.96 -28.11
C GLY A 61 -14.72 -17.35 -29.07
N THR A 62 -15.69 -16.60 -28.55
CA THR A 62 -16.75 -15.96 -29.34
C THR A 62 -16.33 -14.66 -30.02
N LEU A 63 -15.26 -14.01 -29.55
CA LEU A 63 -14.72 -12.82 -30.21
C LEU A 63 -14.11 -13.20 -31.55
N SER A 64 -14.14 -12.30 -32.54
CA SER A 64 -13.43 -12.51 -33.81
C SER A 64 -11.92 -12.28 -33.63
N ASP A 65 -11.09 -12.87 -34.49
CA ASP A 65 -9.63 -12.66 -34.43
C ASP A 65 -9.26 -11.18 -34.62
N THR A 66 -10.05 -10.43 -35.41
CA THR A 66 -9.89 -8.98 -35.58
C THR A 66 -10.26 -8.19 -34.31
N ALA A 67 -11.22 -8.66 -33.51
CA ALA A 67 -11.51 -8.05 -32.21
C ALA A 67 -10.38 -8.34 -31.21
N VAL A 68 -9.92 -9.59 -31.18
CA VAL A 68 -8.81 -10.01 -30.30
C VAL A 68 -7.53 -9.26 -30.64
N SER A 69 -7.18 -9.10 -31.92
CA SER A 69 -5.96 -8.40 -32.36
C SER A 69 -5.92 -6.92 -31.96
N ARG A 70 -7.08 -6.33 -31.68
CA ARG A 70 -7.21 -4.92 -31.27
C ARG A 70 -7.10 -4.70 -29.77
N LEU A 71 -7.23 -5.74 -28.96
CA LEU A 71 -7.19 -5.65 -27.50
C LEU A 71 -5.90 -4.98 -27.02
N ARG A 72 -6.06 -3.94 -26.21
CA ARG A 72 -4.95 -3.24 -25.58
C ARG A 72 -4.83 -3.53 -24.09
N TRP A 73 -5.93 -3.53 -23.33
CA TRP A 73 -5.89 -3.83 -21.89
C TRP A 73 -6.78 -5.02 -21.55
N LEU A 74 -6.16 -6.05 -20.97
CA LEU A 74 -6.84 -7.26 -20.56
C LEU A 74 -6.41 -7.66 -19.15
N MET A 75 -7.39 -7.79 -18.26
CA MET A 75 -7.21 -8.42 -16.96
C MET A 75 -7.90 -9.77 -16.98
N ILE A 76 -7.18 -10.79 -16.51
CA ILE A 76 -7.69 -12.16 -16.38
C ILE A 76 -7.53 -12.59 -14.94
N ARG A 77 -8.64 -13.00 -14.35
CA ARG A 77 -8.72 -13.50 -12.99
C ARG A 77 -9.15 -14.97 -12.99
N LEU A 78 -8.19 -15.86 -12.76
CA LEU A 78 -8.44 -17.29 -12.62
C LEU A 78 -8.49 -17.59 -11.13
N ASN A 79 -9.66 -17.47 -10.51
CA ASN A 79 -9.84 -17.32 -9.05
C ASN A 79 -9.43 -15.92 -8.52
N SER A 80 -10.15 -15.40 -7.53
CA SER A 80 -9.80 -14.13 -6.89
C SER A 80 -10.16 -14.12 -5.41
N TRP A 81 -9.20 -13.66 -4.61
CA TRP A 81 -9.34 -13.44 -3.17
C TRP A 81 -8.86 -12.02 -2.80
N PRO A 82 -9.38 -11.39 -1.72
CA PRO A 82 -10.42 -11.83 -0.79
C PRO A 82 -11.85 -11.61 -1.25
N CYS A 83 -12.03 -10.83 -2.31
CA CYS A 83 -13.34 -10.51 -2.85
C CYS A 83 -13.42 -10.94 -4.31
N HIS A 84 -14.59 -11.47 -4.71
CA HIS A 84 -14.88 -11.76 -6.11
C HIS A 84 -14.75 -10.53 -7.04
N ARG A 85 -14.86 -9.32 -6.48
CA ARG A 85 -14.67 -8.04 -7.20
C ARG A 85 -13.21 -7.59 -7.25
N GLY A 86 -12.29 -8.26 -6.54
CA GLY A 86 -10.87 -7.94 -6.54
C GLY A 86 -10.42 -6.96 -5.45
N HIS A 87 -11.34 -6.53 -4.58
CA HIS A 87 -11.01 -5.67 -3.44
C HIS A 87 -10.15 -6.42 -2.43
N CYS A 88 -9.16 -5.73 -1.88
CA CYS A 88 -8.13 -6.32 -1.01
C CYS A 88 -8.37 -6.12 0.49
N SER A 89 -9.30 -5.25 0.86
CA SER A 89 -9.57 -4.92 2.26
C SER A 89 -10.69 -5.80 2.83
N LEU A 90 -10.38 -6.49 3.92
CA LEU A 90 -11.35 -7.19 4.75
C LEU A 90 -11.66 -6.34 5.99
N MET A 91 -12.92 -6.33 6.41
CA MET A 91 -13.29 -5.86 7.74
C MET A 91 -12.97 -6.95 8.76
N PRO A 92 -12.47 -6.59 9.95
CA PRO A 92 -12.22 -7.51 11.05
C PRO A 92 -13.52 -7.92 11.78
N LEU A 93 -14.59 -8.17 11.03
CA LEU A 93 -15.86 -8.66 11.56
C LEU A 93 -15.88 -10.20 11.51
N ALA A 94 -16.73 -10.83 12.33
CA ALA A 94 -17.01 -12.26 12.26
C ALA A 94 -18.44 -12.47 11.71
N PRO A 95 -18.62 -13.05 10.51
CA PRO A 95 -17.59 -13.49 9.55
C PRO A 95 -16.93 -12.32 8.81
N PRO A 96 -15.67 -12.46 8.35
CA PRO A 96 -14.97 -11.40 7.65
C PRO A 96 -15.63 -11.09 6.31
N ARG A 97 -15.81 -9.80 6.03
CA ARG A 97 -16.44 -9.29 4.81
C ARG A 97 -15.50 -8.35 4.10
N CYS A 98 -15.65 -8.23 2.78
CA CYS A 98 -14.96 -7.20 2.03
C CYS A 98 -15.37 -5.80 2.52
N LYS A 99 -14.42 -4.96 2.94
CA LYS A 99 -14.69 -3.59 3.40
C LYS A 99 -15.36 -2.71 2.34
N THR A 100 -15.06 -2.96 1.07
CA THR A 100 -15.54 -2.11 -0.04
C THR A 100 -16.92 -2.51 -0.59
N CYS A 101 -17.30 -3.78 -0.51
CA CYS A 101 -18.57 -4.24 -1.10
C CYS A 101 -19.38 -5.17 -0.19
N SER A 102 -18.93 -5.38 1.04
CA SER A 102 -19.57 -6.20 2.07
C SER A 102 -19.77 -7.67 1.70
N ALA A 103 -19.19 -8.15 0.58
CA ALA A 103 -19.26 -9.54 0.17
C ALA A 103 -18.63 -10.46 1.22
N SER A 104 -19.28 -11.59 1.52
CA SER A 104 -18.72 -12.63 2.40
C SER A 104 -17.44 -13.21 1.80
N ILE A 105 -16.46 -13.53 2.66
CA ILE A 105 -15.25 -14.25 2.27
C ILE A 105 -15.56 -15.65 1.72
N ASP A 106 -16.71 -16.23 2.08
CA ASP A 106 -17.12 -17.56 1.58
C ASP A 106 -17.41 -17.55 0.09
N LEU A 107 -17.60 -16.36 -0.50
CA LEU A 107 -17.74 -16.16 -1.94
C LEU A 107 -16.39 -15.99 -2.65
N ALA A 108 -15.28 -15.98 -1.91
CA ALA A 108 -13.94 -15.94 -2.50
C ALA A 108 -13.61 -17.29 -3.13
N ASP A 109 -12.94 -17.24 -4.28
CA ASP A 109 -12.56 -18.46 -4.97
C ASP A 109 -11.38 -19.13 -4.23
N PRO A 110 -11.38 -20.47 -4.04
CA PRO A 110 -10.26 -21.19 -3.44
C PRO A 110 -9.00 -21.05 -4.30
N GLU A 111 -7.83 -21.27 -3.67
CA GLU A 111 -6.56 -21.33 -4.39
C GLU A 111 -6.60 -22.43 -5.46
N LEU A 112 -5.95 -22.16 -6.59
CA LEU A 112 -5.86 -23.12 -7.67
C LEU A 112 -4.79 -24.15 -7.29
N ILE A 113 -5.17 -25.43 -7.28
CA ILE A 113 -4.28 -26.55 -6.97
C ILE A 113 -4.30 -27.51 -8.15
N GLY A 114 -3.15 -27.71 -8.80
CA GLY A 114 -3.02 -28.45 -10.07
C GLY A 114 -3.45 -29.92 -10.00
N GLY A 115 -3.48 -30.53 -8.80
CA GLY A 115 -3.97 -31.89 -8.60
C GLY A 115 -5.47 -32.08 -8.89
N GLN A 116 -6.27 -31.01 -8.83
CA GLN A 116 -7.73 -31.09 -8.96
C GLN A 116 -8.18 -31.08 -10.44
N ALA A 117 -9.15 -31.91 -10.79
CA ALA A 117 -9.69 -31.98 -12.16
C ALA A 117 -10.21 -30.63 -12.66
N LYS A 118 -10.88 -29.86 -11.79
CA LYS A 118 -11.36 -28.50 -12.10
C LYS A 118 -10.19 -27.56 -12.44
N SER A 119 -9.11 -27.60 -11.68
CA SER A 119 -7.92 -26.78 -11.93
C SER A 119 -7.24 -27.15 -13.25
N LYS A 120 -7.11 -28.45 -13.55
CA LYS A 120 -6.54 -28.91 -14.82
C LYS A 120 -7.34 -28.44 -16.02
N ALA A 121 -8.67 -28.51 -15.95
CA ALA A 121 -9.55 -27.98 -16.99
C ALA A 121 -9.36 -26.46 -17.17
N MET A 122 -9.27 -25.71 -16.07
CA MET A 122 -9.01 -24.27 -16.11
C MET A 122 -7.65 -23.95 -16.75
N ILE A 123 -6.57 -24.67 -16.37
CA ILE A 123 -5.22 -24.51 -16.94
C ILE A 123 -5.24 -24.81 -18.45
N GLN A 124 -5.99 -25.81 -18.90
CA GLN A 124 -6.10 -26.17 -20.31
C GLN A 124 -6.82 -25.10 -21.14
N GLU A 125 -7.96 -24.60 -20.66
CA GLU A 125 -8.67 -23.50 -21.33
C GLU A 125 -7.84 -22.20 -21.31
N TRP A 126 -7.12 -21.95 -20.21
CA TRP A 126 -6.15 -20.85 -20.12
C TRP A 126 -5.05 -20.96 -21.17
N ALA A 127 -4.50 -22.16 -21.38
CA ALA A 127 -3.49 -22.39 -22.41
C ALA A 127 -4.04 -22.17 -23.83
N THR A 128 -5.28 -22.60 -24.05
CA THR A 128 -5.99 -22.37 -25.32
C THR A 128 -6.17 -20.87 -25.59
N LEU A 129 -6.57 -20.10 -24.56
CA LEU A 129 -6.68 -18.65 -24.65
C LEU A 129 -5.32 -17.99 -24.92
N CYS A 130 -4.26 -18.37 -24.21
CA CYS A 130 -2.91 -17.83 -24.45
C CYS A 130 -2.45 -18.04 -25.89
N ASN A 131 -2.62 -19.25 -26.43
CA ASN A 131 -2.24 -19.54 -27.82
C ASN A 131 -3.01 -18.69 -28.84
N ARG A 132 -4.28 -18.39 -28.56
CA ARG A 132 -5.08 -17.51 -29.40
C ARG A 132 -4.64 -16.05 -29.30
N LEU A 133 -4.38 -15.56 -28.08
CA LEU A 133 -3.85 -14.21 -27.89
C LEU A 133 -2.51 -14.07 -28.62
N ALA A 134 -1.64 -15.07 -28.52
CA ALA A 134 -0.35 -15.12 -29.21
C ALA A 134 -0.47 -15.08 -30.75
N SER A 135 -1.49 -15.73 -31.34
CA SER A 135 -1.67 -15.76 -32.79
C SER A 135 -2.32 -14.49 -33.36
N CYS A 136 -3.14 -13.81 -32.56
CA CYS A 136 -3.96 -12.69 -33.04
C CYS A 136 -3.36 -11.32 -32.71
N ILE A 137 -2.67 -11.17 -31.57
CA ILE A 137 -2.27 -9.86 -31.05
C ILE A 137 -0.85 -9.49 -31.53
N PRO A 138 -0.66 -8.28 -32.09
CA PRO A 138 0.67 -7.79 -32.46
C PRO A 138 1.61 -7.62 -31.24
N PRO A 139 2.93 -7.82 -31.40
CA PRO A 139 3.87 -7.67 -30.30
C PRO A 139 3.93 -6.23 -29.79
N GLY A 140 3.89 -6.07 -28.47
CA GLY A 140 3.96 -4.81 -27.74
C GLY A 140 2.61 -4.12 -27.56
N ARG A 141 1.53 -4.64 -28.15
CA ARG A 141 0.20 -4.00 -28.08
C ARG A 141 -0.55 -4.31 -26.78
N LEU A 142 -0.53 -5.56 -26.34
CA LEU A 142 -1.32 -5.99 -25.17
C LEU A 142 -0.61 -5.66 -23.87
N GLU A 143 -1.33 -4.97 -22.99
CA GLU A 143 -1.06 -4.82 -21.57
C GLU A 143 -1.92 -5.86 -20.81
N LEU A 144 -1.26 -6.88 -20.26
CA LEU A 144 -1.90 -8.00 -19.59
C LEU A 144 -1.76 -7.88 -18.07
N GLU A 145 -2.86 -8.02 -17.36
CA GLU A 145 -2.87 -8.20 -15.90
C GLU A 145 -3.44 -9.58 -15.57
N PHE A 146 -2.61 -10.44 -14.99
CA PHE A 146 -2.95 -11.82 -14.70
C PHE A 146 -2.98 -12.05 -13.19
N VAL A 147 -4.13 -12.47 -12.67
CA VAL A 147 -4.34 -12.78 -11.25
C VAL A 147 -4.81 -14.22 -11.15
N CYS A 148 -4.02 -15.06 -10.47
CA CYS A 148 -4.35 -16.44 -10.18
C CYS A 148 -3.67 -16.84 -8.88
N ASP A 149 -4.40 -16.80 -7.77
CA ASP A 149 -3.87 -17.21 -6.48
C ASP A 149 -3.71 -18.75 -6.45
N VAL A 150 -2.48 -19.26 -6.46
CA VAL A 150 -2.18 -20.70 -6.48
C VAL A 150 -1.82 -21.22 -5.07
N GLY A 151 -2.02 -22.52 -4.85
CA GLY A 151 -1.70 -23.17 -3.58
C GLY A 151 -0.24 -23.61 -3.43
N ASP A 152 0.47 -23.79 -4.55
CA ASP A 152 1.84 -24.33 -4.57
C ASP A 152 2.63 -23.85 -5.81
N MET A 153 3.96 -24.02 -5.74
CA MET A 153 4.89 -23.60 -6.79
C MET A 153 4.70 -24.39 -8.09
N GLU A 154 4.39 -25.68 -8.01
CA GLU A 154 4.19 -26.54 -9.19
C GLU A 154 3.00 -26.04 -10.03
N THR A 155 1.89 -25.73 -9.38
CA THR A 155 0.69 -25.15 -10.01
C THR A 155 0.99 -23.76 -10.59
N ALA A 156 1.82 -22.98 -9.90
CA ALA A 156 2.30 -21.69 -10.40
C ALA A 156 3.05 -21.85 -11.74
N GLU A 157 3.96 -22.80 -11.83
CA GLU A 157 4.71 -23.06 -13.06
C GLU A 157 3.78 -23.54 -14.19
N GLN A 158 2.80 -24.39 -13.87
CA GLN A 158 1.79 -24.85 -14.83
C GLN A 158 0.93 -23.70 -15.38
N ILE A 159 0.54 -22.72 -14.54
CA ILE A 159 -0.28 -21.59 -15.00
C ILE A 159 0.53 -20.53 -15.74
N ILE A 160 1.82 -20.42 -15.44
CA ILE A 160 2.74 -19.47 -16.07
C ILE A 160 3.25 -20.00 -17.42
N LYS A 161 3.42 -21.32 -17.58
CA LYS A 161 3.93 -21.93 -18.81
C LYS A 161 3.18 -21.49 -20.07
N PRO A 162 1.84 -21.41 -20.12
CA PRO A 162 1.13 -20.93 -21.29
C PRO A 162 1.39 -19.47 -21.65
N LEU A 163 1.71 -18.61 -20.67
CA LEU A 163 2.06 -17.22 -20.95
C LEU A 163 3.31 -17.10 -21.82
N HIS A 164 4.19 -18.12 -21.84
CA HIS A 164 5.41 -18.09 -22.64
C HIS A 164 5.16 -18.21 -24.15
N SER A 165 3.95 -18.61 -24.57
CA SER A 165 3.59 -18.58 -25.99
C SER A 165 3.20 -17.18 -26.47
N LEU A 166 2.89 -16.26 -25.55
CA LEU A 166 2.55 -14.89 -25.90
C LEU A 166 3.76 -14.18 -26.53
N GLN A 167 3.45 -13.33 -27.50
CA GLN A 167 4.42 -12.39 -28.05
C GLN A 167 4.77 -11.32 -26.99
N ARG A 168 5.75 -10.47 -27.29
CA ARG A 168 6.12 -9.35 -26.42
C ARG A 168 4.87 -8.57 -26.01
N LEU A 169 4.70 -8.29 -24.73
CA LEU A 169 3.62 -7.52 -24.16
C LEU A 169 4.07 -6.06 -23.96
N GLY A 170 3.14 -5.11 -24.01
CA GLY A 170 3.42 -3.70 -23.68
C GLY A 170 3.64 -3.51 -22.17
N LYS A 171 2.87 -4.23 -21.37
CA LYS A 171 2.97 -4.30 -19.90
C LYS A 171 2.49 -5.66 -19.42
N CYS A 172 3.06 -6.18 -18.34
CA CYS A 172 2.63 -7.44 -17.75
C CYS A 172 2.63 -7.32 -16.22
N THR A 173 1.45 -7.40 -15.61
CA THR A 173 1.30 -7.55 -14.16
C THR A 173 0.90 -8.98 -13.86
N ILE A 174 1.55 -9.62 -12.89
CA ILE A 174 1.27 -11.00 -12.51
C ILE A 174 1.11 -11.08 -10.99
N ARG A 175 0.02 -11.67 -10.51
CA ARG A 175 -0.19 -12.07 -9.11
C ARG A 175 -0.47 -13.57 -9.04
N LEU A 176 0.34 -14.28 -8.26
CA LEU A 176 0.29 -15.72 -8.10
C LEU A 176 -0.14 -16.19 -6.70
N GLY A 177 -0.31 -15.29 -5.73
CA GLY A 177 -0.68 -15.73 -4.38
C GLY A 177 -1.25 -14.62 -3.50
N ARG A 178 -2.09 -15.05 -2.56
CA ARG A 178 -2.83 -14.20 -1.60
C ARG A 178 -1.93 -13.53 -0.56
N ARG A 179 -0.76 -14.10 -0.33
CA ARG A 179 0.23 -13.67 0.64
C ARG A 179 1.58 -13.61 -0.03
N ARG A 180 2.51 -12.87 0.58
CA ARG A 180 3.91 -12.87 0.14
C ARG A 180 4.45 -14.30 0.15
N ASN A 181 5.06 -14.67 -0.96
CA ASN A 181 5.83 -15.88 -1.12
C ASN A 181 6.95 -15.55 -2.12
N HIS A 182 8.20 -15.56 -1.66
CA HIS A 182 9.33 -15.11 -2.47
C HIS A 182 9.56 -15.96 -3.72
N GLY A 183 9.27 -17.27 -3.68
CA GLY A 183 9.38 -18.14 -4.84
C GLY A 183 8.37 -17.75 -5.93
N LEU A 184 7.10 -17.61 -5.54
CA LEU A 184 6.02 -17.18 -6.43
C LEU A 184 6.22 -15.75 -6.94
N GLU A 185 6.67 -14.83 -6.08
CA GLU A 185 7.02 -13.45 -6.47
C GLU A 185 8.15 -13.42 -7.51
N THR A 186 9.20 -14.20 -7.30
CA THR A 186 10.32 -14.34 -8.26
C THR A 186 9.85 -14.91 -9.59
N LEU A 187 8.96 -15.90 -9.57
CA LEU A 187 8.34 -16.46 -10.78
C LEU A 187 7.47 -15.43 -11.52
N ALA A 188 6.65 -14.68 -10.79
CA ALA A 188 5.84 -13.60 -11.35
C ALA A 188 6.70 -12.50 -11.98
N ARG A 189 7.75 -12.06 -11.27
CA ARG A 189 8.69 -11.02 -11.73
C ARG A 189 9.46 -11.44 -12.97
N SER A 190 10.13 -12.59 -12.92
CA SER A 190 10.89 -13.11 -14.05
C SER A 190 10.01 -13.34 -15.28
N THR A 191 8.78 -13.83 -15.08
CA THR A 191 7.83 -14.03 -16.18
C THR A 191 7.40 -12.71 -16.80
N SER A 192 6.99 -11.73 -15.98
CA SER A 192 6.59 -10.41 -16.45
C SER A 192 7.73 -9.73 -17.22
N LEU A 193 8.93 -9.70 -16.64
CA LEU A 193 10.11 -9.11 -17.29
C LEU A 193 10.44 -9.77 -18.62
N ARG A 194 10.38 -11.11 -18.71
CA ARG A 194 10.58 -11.82 -19.97
C ARG A 194 9.54 -11.45 -21.02
N LEU A 195 8.28 -11.24 -20.62
CA LEU A 195 7.20 -10.91 -21.54
C LEU A 195 7.22 -9.45 -21.99
N THR A 196 7.72 -8.50 -21.19
CA THR A 196 7.71 -7.08 -21.53
C THR A 196 9.03 -6.55 -22.08
N ALA A 197 10.17 -7.05 -21.61
CA ALA A 197 11.48 -6.56 -22.00
C ALA A 197 11.99 -7.27 -23.27
N HIS A 198 12.98 -6.65 -23.93
CA HIS A 198 14.00 -7.41 -24.66
C HIS A 198 14.88 -8.16 -23.64
N TYR A 199 14.27 -9.00 -22.80
CA TYR A 199 14.99 -9.76 -21.80
C TYR A 199 16.02 -10.60 -22.55
N ASN A 200 17.28 -10.17 -22.48
CA ASN A 200 18.39 -10.93 -23.00
C ASN A 200 18.91 -11.75 -21.82
N PRO A 201 18.50 -13.02 -21.64
CA PRO A 201 18.99 -13.87 -20.55
C PRO A 201 20.52 -13.97 -20.55
N HIS A 202 21.17 -13.75 -21.69
CA HIS A 202 22.63 -13.75 -21.79
C HIS A 202 23.30 -12.48 -21.25
N ALA A 203 22.57 -11.36 -21.10
CA ALA A 203 23.10 -10.17 -20.46
C ALA A 203 23.33 -10.39 -18.95
N GLU A 204 22.57 -11.28 -18.30
CA GLU A 204 22.76 -11.60 -16.87
C GLU A 204 23.93 -12.56 -16.61
N LEU A 205 24.29 -13.40 -17.58
CA LEU A 205 25.39 -14.39 -17.41
C LEU A 205 26.74 -13.94 -17.98
N GLY A 206 26.76 -13.01 -18.95
CA GLY A 206 27.99 -12.63 -19.66
C GLY A 206 28.54 -11.23 -19.35
N SER A 207 27.74 -10.36 -18.72
CA SER A 207 28.20 -9.02 -18.35
C SER A 207 28.92 -9.10 -17.02
N SER A 208 30.17 -8.65 -16.95
CA SER A 208 30.90 -8.49 -15.68
C SER A 208 29.96 -7.82 -14.67
N GLN A 209 29.70 -8.49 -13.54
CA GLN A 209 28.85 -7.94 -12.48
C GLN A 209 29.25 -6.49 -12.21
N PHE A 210 28.27 -5.60 -12.16
CA PHE A 210 28.53 -4.19 -11.88
C PHE A 210 29.34 -4.07 -10.59
N PRO A 211 30.56 -3.51 -10.61
CA PRO A 211 31.45 -3.54 -9.47
C PRO A 211 31.03 -2.46 -8.45
N PHE A 212 29.88 -2.66 -7.80
CA PHE A 212 29.23 -1.68 -6.92
C PHE A 212 30.21 -1.09 -5.91
N PHE A 213 31.03 -1.92 -5.25
CA PHE A 213 32.00 -1.49 -4.23
C PHE A 213 33.24 -0.75 -4.77
N ARG A 214 33.43 -0.63 -6.08
CA ARG A 214 34.46 0.24 -6.66
C ARG A 214 34.02 1.70 -6.75
N LEU A 215 32.73 1.97 -6.54
CA LEU A 215 32.21 3.34 -6.52
C LEU A 215 32.56 4.04 -5.19
N PRO A 216 32.77 5.37 -5.21
CA PRO A 216 32.85 6.18 -3.99
C PRO A 216 31.63 5.95 -3.08
N ARG A 217 31.83 6.06 -1.76
CA ARG A 217 30.78 5.76 -0.76
C ARG A 217 29.54 6.62 -0.97
N GLU A 218 29.71 7.88 -1.36
CA GLU A 218 28.65 8.85 -1.59
C GLU A 218 27.74 8.39 -2.73
N ILE A 219 28.34 7.90 -3.83
CA ILE A 219 27.60 7.37 -4.98
C ILE A 219 26.88 6.07 -4.59
N ARG A 220 27.52 5.19 -3.81
CA ARG A 220 26.88 3.95 -3.32
C ARG A 220 25.66 4.25 -2.46
N ARG A 221 25.77 5.23 -1.55
CA ARG A 221 24.65 5.71 -0.74
C ARG A 221 23.55 6.34 -1.59
N HIS A 222 23.90 7.13 -2.61
CA HIS A 222 22.92 7.71 -3.52
C HIS A 222 22.16 6.62 -4.30
N ILE A 223 22.86 5.60 -4.81
CA ILE A 223 22.21 4.44 -5.46
C ILE A 223 21.30 3.70 -4.48
N LEU A 224 21.72 3.50 -3.24
CA LEU A 224 20.89 2.88 -2.20
C LEU A 224 19.67 3.75 -1.85
N ALA A 225 19.81 5.07 -1.85
CA ALA A 225 18.70 5.98 -1.66
C ALA A 225 17.65 5.79 -2.75
N LEU A 226 18.05 5.65 -4.03
CA LEU A 226 17.15 5.37 -5.16
C LEU A 226 16.38 4.03 -5.07
N THR A 227 16.64 3.22 -4.05
CA THR A 227 15.84 2.02 -3.76
C THR A 227 14.70 2.35 -2.79
N ASN A 228 13.89 1.35 -2.44
CA ASN A 228 12.84 1.50 -1.43
C ASN A 228 13.37 1.69 0.02
N LEU A 229 14.68 1.85 0.23
CA LEU A 229 15.26 2.24 1.52
C LEU A 229 14.92 3.69 1.88
N ASP A 230 14.78 4.58 0.90
CA ASP A 230 14.43 5.99 1.10
C ASP A 230 12.97 6.24 0.65
N PRO A 231 12.11 6.81 1.51
CA PRO A 231 10.73 7.11 1.13
C PRO A 231 10.61 8.20 0.04
N SER A 232 11.62 9.06 -0.12
CA SER A 232 11.58 10.17 -1.10
C SER A 232 11.49 9.71 -2.55
N ASN A 233 11.87 8.46 -2.84
CA ASN A 233 11.77 7.87 -4.18
C ASN A 233 10.40 7.25 -4.48
N VAL A 234 9.48 7.28 -3.52
CA VAL A 234 8.10 6.83 -3.69
C VAL A 234 7.23 8.05 -3.99
N ASN A 235 6.52 8.02 -5.10
CA ASN A 235 5.59 9.10 -5.47
C ASN A 235 4.29 9.02 -4.64
N GLY A 236 3.75 10.18 -4.27
CA GLY A 236 2.44 10.38 -3.63
C GLY A 236 2.42 10.22 -2.11
N GLU A 237 1.21 10.18 -1.56
CA GLU A 237 0.86 10.03 -0.12
C GLU A 237 1.54 8.83 0.58
N HIS A 238 2.23 7.95 -0.15
CA HIS A 238 2.94 6.79 0.39
C HIS A 238 4.35 7.10 0.94
N ARG A 239 4.70 8.38 1.08
CA ARG A 239 5.95 8.82 1.75
C ARG A 239 5.98 8.50 3.25
N HIS A 240 4.87 8.03 3.81
CA HIS A 240 4.79 7.68 5.22
C HIS A 240 5.94 6.76 5.67
N GLY A 241 6.45 7.07 6.86
CA GLY A 241 7.50 6.33 7.52
C GLY A 241 7.14 4.87 7.83
N PHE A 242 8.04 4.19 8.53
CA PHE A 242 7.80 2.83 9.01
C PHE A 242 6.99 2.86 10.29
N THR A 243 5.80 2.25 10.27
CA THR A 243 5.05 2.01 11.50
C THR A 243 5.50 0.70 12.15
N ILE A 244 5.97 0.79 13.39
CA ILE A 244 6.33 -0.32 14.26
C ILE A 244 5.24 -0.40 15.34
N LYS A 245 4.35 -1.37 15.17
CA LYS A 245 3.36 -1.69 16.21
C LYS A 245 4.02 -2.59 17.24
N VAL A 246 4.14 -2.10 18.46
CA VAL A 246 4.79 -2.76 19.58
C VAL A 246 3.70 -3.20 20.56
N GLY A 247 3.50 -4.51 20.73
CA GLY A 247 2.36 -5.00 21.51
C GLY A 247 2.10 -6.51 21.37
N LYS A 248 1.17 -6.99 22.20
CA LYS A 248 0.97 -8.40 22.64
C LYS A 248 1.35 -9.46 21.61
N TRP A 249 2.29 -10.31 22.04
CA TRP A 249 2.48 -11.69 21.62
C TRP A 249 1.16 -12.45 21.71
N ASP A 250 0.27 -12.31 20.72
CA ASP A 250 -0.72 -13.35 20.49
C ASP A 250 -0.02 -14.41 19.65
N ALA A 251 0.10 -15.62 20.21
CA ALA A 251 0.87 -16.74 19.67
C ALA A 251 0.38 -17.24 18.28
N SER A 252 -0.57 -16.53 17.68
CA SER A 252 -1.17 -16.82 16.38
C SER A 252 -0.65 -15.97 15.21
N ASN A 253 0.19 -14.95 15.41
CA ASN A 253 0.88 -14.26 14.30
C ASN A 253 2.18 -13.56 14.76
N ASP A 254 3.29 -13.99 14.17
CA ASP A 254 4.65 -13.48 14.37
C ASP A 254 4.77 -11.94 14.43
N CYS A 255 5.40 -11.50 15.54
CA CYS A 255 6.53 -10.57 15.66
C CYS A 255 6.45 -9.16 15.02
N TYR A 256 6.91 -8.14 15.78
CA TYR A 256 7.27 -6.77 15.38
C TYR A 256 7.20 -6.52 13.87
N SER A 257 5.99 -6.33 13.36
CA SER A 257 5.83 -6.19 11.94
C SER A 257 6.16 -4.73 11.64
N ILE A 258 7.41 -4.45 11.25
CA ILE A 258 7.77 -3.21 10.55
C ILE A 258 7.07 -3.29 9.20
N VAL A 259 5.78 -2.99 9.22
CA VAL A 259 4.90 -3.11 8.08
C VAL A 259 4.48 -1.68 7.81
N PRO A 260 5.02 -1.05 6.74
CA PRO A 260 4.45 0.19 6.22
C PRO A 260 2.94 0.01 6.15
N LYS A 261 2.17 1.01 6.60
CA LYS A 261 0.71 1.01 6.48
C LYS A 261 0.39 0.55 5.05
N ARG A 262 -0.22 -0.63 4.91
CA ARG A 262 -0.38 -1.35 3.63
C ARG A 262 -1.43 -0.66 2.77
N ILE A 263 -1.15 0.58 2.38
CA ILE A 263 -1.95 1.32 1.42
C ILE A 263 -1.40 0.93 0.06
N CYS A 264 -2.25 0.26 -0.73
CA CYS A 264 -1.96 0.02 -2.12
C CYS A 264 -1.74 1.37 -2.81
N CYS A 265 -0.73 1.48 -3.67
CA CYS A 265 -0.51 2.69 -4.46
C CYS A 265 -1.58 2.92 -5.53
N HIS A 266 -2.51 1.97 -5.69
CA HIS A 266 -3.53 1.95 -6.74
C HIS A 266 -2.99 1.96 -8.19
N HIS A 267 -1.67 2.04 -8.39
CA HIS A 267 -0.99 1.93 -9.69
C HIS A 267 -0.56 0.49 -10.03
N CYS A 268 -0.78 -0.46 -9.11
CA CYS A 268 -0.47 -1.87 -9.30
C CYS A 268 -1.31 -2.52 -10.42
N SER A 269 -2.53 -2.02 -10.66
CA SER A 269 -3.46 -2.47 -11.71
C SER A 269 -4.14 -1.30 -12.42
N PHE A 270 -4.54 -1.50 -13.68
CA PHE A 270 -5.28 -0.49 -14.45
C PHE A 270 -6.70 -0.25 -13.94
N THR A 271 -7.25 -1.18 -13.14
CA THR A 271 -8.57 -1.05 -12.49
C THR A 271 -8.48 -0.17 -11.25
N ARG A 272 -7.27 0.07 -10.73
CA ARG A 272 -6.99 0.77 -9.47
C ARG A 272 -7.67 0.14 -8.24
N ARG A 273 -8.26 -1.06 -8.38
CA ARG A 273 -8.99 -1.77 -7.31
C ARG A 273 -8.29 -3.07 -6.93
N ASP A 274 -7.66 -3.73 -7.90
CA ASP A 274 -6.94 -4.98 -7.68
C ASP A 274 -5.52 -4.68 -7.23
N CYS A 275 -5.25 -4.81 -5.93
CA CYS A 275 -3.89 -4.71 -5.44
C CYS A 275 -3.09 -5.94 -5.92
N SER A 276 -2.02 -5.67 -6.68
CA SER A 276 -0.99 -6.63 -7.08
C SER A 276 0.37 -6.14 -6.60
N CYS A 277 0.39 -5.59 -5.39
CA CYS A 277 1.60 -5.00 -4.85
C CYS A 277 2.41 -6.10 -4.12
N PRO A 278 3.73 -6.21 -4.38
CA PRO A 278 4.60 -7.22 -3.77
C PRO A 278 4.68 -7.09 -2.24
N SER A 279 4.25 -5.94 -1.69
CA SER A 279 4.10 -5.72 -0.26
C SER A 279 3.03 -6.60 0.40
N ASP A 280 2.09 -7.16 -0.35
CA ASP A 280 0.96 -7.89 0.24
C ASP A 280 0.77 -9.26 -0.39
N TYR A 281 1.17 -9.39 -1.66
CA TYR A 281 0.89 -10.54 -2.48
C TYR A 281 2.18 -11.12 -3.07
N ALA A 282 2.12 -12.38 -3.47
CA ALA A 282 3.13 -12.97 -4.33
C ALA A 282 2.91 -12.48 -5.77
N SER A 283 3.30 -11.24 -6.04
CA SER A 283 2.98 -10.55 -7.28
C SER A 283 4.10 -9.63 -7.73
N TYR A 284 4.11 -9.33 -9.02
CA TYR A 284 4.94 -8.31 -9.62
C TYR A 284 4.11 -7.43 -10.55
N SER A 285 4.23 -6.12 -10.38
CA SER A 285 3.64 -5.13 -11.28
C SER A 285 4.69 -4.06 -11.56
N PRO A 286 5.04 -3.80 -12.83
CA PRO A 286 6.02 -2.76 -13.16
C PRO A 286 5.51 -1.35 -12.87
N GLY A 287 4.20 -1.17 -12.71
CA GLY A 287 3.59 0.11 -12.31
C GLY A 287 3.41 0.27 -10.82
N CYS A 288 3.74 -0.74 -10.01
CA CYS A 288 3.61 -0.65 -8.56
C CYS A 288 4.66 0.30 -7.98
N GLN A 289 4.19 1.28 -7.23
CA GLN A 289 4.99 2.22 -6.45
C GLN A 289 4.94 1.90 -4.95
N CYS A 290 4.34 0.78 -4.56
CA CYS A 290 4.31 0.39 -3.16
C CYS A 290 5.71 0.07 -2.67
N ARG A 291 6.01 0.63 -1.52
CA ARG A 291 7.31 0.46 -0.89
C ARG A 291 7.47 -0.97 -0.37
N VAL A 292 8.47 -1.67 -0.89
CA VAL A 292 8.93 -2.96 -0.36
C VAL A 292 10.36 -2.81 0.10
N LEU A 293 10.56 -2.94 1.41
CA LEU A 293 11.89 -2.86 2.00
C LEU A 293 12.79 -3.96 1.39
N PRO A 294 13.92 -3.61 0.76
CA PRO A 294 14.79 -4.57 0.09
C PRO A 294 15.67 -5.29 1.12
N LEU A 295 15.06 -6.19 1.91
CA LEU A 295 15.71 -6.91 3.01
C LEU A 295 16.96 -7.69 2.56
N ASN A 296 16.99 -8.12 1.31
CA ASN A 296 18.12 -8.80 0.71
C ASN A 296 19.40 -7.95 0.70
N LEU A 297 19.31 -6.61 0.64
CA LEU A 297 20.50 -5.75 0.71
C LEU A 297 21.24 -5.90 2.05
N PHE A 298 20.50 -6.13 3.14
CA PHE A 298 21.07 -6.33 4.48
C PHE A 298 21.77 -7.69 4.64
N LEU A 299 21.60 -8.61 3.68
CA LEU A 299 22.14 -9.96 3.74
C LEU A 299 23.36 -10.17 2.82
N VAL A 300 23.75 -9.18 2.01
CA VAL A 300 24.83 -9.32 1.00
C VAL A 300 26.22 -9.34 1.65
N SER A 301 26.56 -8.31 2.43
CA SER A 301 27.86 -8.17 3.08
C SER A 301 27.76 -7.21 4.26
N ARG A 302 28.75 -7.22 5.17
CA ARG A 302 28.79 -6.27 6.30
C ARG A 302 28.83 -4.81 5.85
N GLN A 303 29.53 -4.52 4.75
CA GLN A 303 29.62 -3.16 4.20
C GLN A 303 28.29 -2.72 3.56
N MET A 304 27.62 -3.61 2.80
CA MET A 304 26.28 -3.33 2.26
C MET A 304 25.28 -3.11 3.39
N TYR A 305 25.31 -3.96 4.42
CA TYR A 305 24.46 -3.81 5.59
C TYR A 305 24.63 -2.44 6.23
N ALA A 306 25.87 -2.01 6.50
CA ALA A 306 26.14 -0.73 7.15
C ALA A 306 25.62 0.46 6.33
N GLU A 307 25.84 0.46 5.01
CA GLU A 307 25.39 1.55 4.14
C GLU A 307 23.87 1.54 3.90
N ALA A 308 23.27 0.36 3.74
CA ALA A 308 21.82 0.22 3.62
C ALA A 308 21.11 0.62 4.91
N ALA A 309 21.66 0.25 6.07
CA ALA A 309 21.18 0.67 7.37
C ALA A 309 21.32 2.17 7.55
N GLU A 310 22.46 2.76 7.19
CA GLU A 310 22.65 4.21 7.25
C GLU A 310 21.58 4.94 6.43
N VAL A 311 21.33 4.55 5.18
CA VAL A 311 20.25 5.15 4.37
C VAL A 311 18.87 4.92 5.01
N LEU A 312 18.58 3.69 5.44
CA LEU A 312 17.30 3.35 6.07
C LEU A 312 17.03 4.20 7.31
N TYR A 313 17.95 4.27 8.27
CA TYR A 313 17.71 4.95 9.54
C TYR A 313 17.78 6.48 9.43
N THR A 314 18.44 7.02 8.39
CA THR A 314 18.55 8.46 8.19
C THR A 314 17.44 9.07 7.36
N ALA A 315 16.93 8.37 6.35
CA ALA A 315 15.90 8.89 5.45
C ALA A 315 14.47 8.70 5.97
N ASN A 316 14.27 7.86 7.00
CA ASN A 316 12.95 7.43 7.43
C ASN A 316 12.53 7.98 8.78
N ILE A 317 11.20 8.14 8.91
CA ILE A 317 10.51 8.31 10.18
C ILE A 317 10.10 6.92 10.67
N PHE A 318 10.43 6.59 11.91
CA PHE A 318 9.99 5.34 12.53
C PHE A 318 8.91 5.65 13.55
N THR A 319 7.67 5.29 13.22
CA THR A 319 6.48 5.52 14.06
C THR A 319 6.24 4.33 14.97
N PHE A 320 6.42 4.51 16.27
CA PHE A 320 6.13 3.51 17.29
C PHE A 320 4.69 3.67 17.77
N VAL A 321 3.95 2.56 17.80
CA VAL A 321 2.55 2.51 18.25
C VAL A 321 2.41 1.42 19.31
N GLY A 322 1.86 1.77 20.46
CA GLY A 322 1.64 0.85 21.59
C GLY A 322 2.48 1.18 22.83
N PRO A 323 2.50 0.29 23.84
CA PRO A 323 3.07 0.58 25.16
C PRO A 323 4.54 1.02 25.10
N PHE A 324 4.91 1.99 25.94
CA PHE A 324 6.27 2.55 25.96
C PHE A 324 7.31 1.52 26.39
N GLU A 325 6.95 0.57 27.26
CA GLU A 325 7.83 -0.52 27.71
C GLU A 325 8.20 -1.47 26.57
N GLU A 326 7.25 -1.77 25.69
CA GLU A 326 7.52 -2.61 24.53
C GLU A 326 8.40 -1.87 23.52
N THR A 327 8.16 -0.57 23.34
CA THR A 327 9.03 0.29 22.51
C THR A 327 10.45 0.33 23.07
N LEU A 328 10.61 0.46 24.40
CA LEU A 328 11.90 0.40 25.08
C LEU A 328 12.59 -0.95 24.85
N ARG A 329 11.88 -2.07 24.98
CA ARG A 329 12.44 -3.40 24.68
C ARG A 329 12.86 -3.54 23.23
N CYS A 330 12.10 -2.96 22.29
CA CYS A 330 12.47 -2.91 20.88
C CYS A 330 13.81 -2.18 20.70
N PHE A 331 13.99 -1.01 21.31
CA PHE A 331 15.25 -0.27 21.25
C PHE A 331 16.42 -1.01 21.92
N GLN A 332 16.18 -1.68 23.06
CA GLN A 332 17.20 -2.48 23.74
C GLN A 332 17.69 -3.66 22.89
N ALA A 333 16.88 -4.16 21.96
CA ALA A 333 17.26 -5.23 21.04
C ALA A 333 18.11 -4.74 19.86
N LEU A 334 18.19 -3.43 19.62
CA LEU A 334 18.96 -2.84 18.52
C LEU A 334 20.43 -2.64 18.89
N GLN A 335 21.30 -2.73 17.89
CA GLN A 335 22.73 -2.46 18.06
C GLN A 335 22.97 -0.97 18.35
N PRO A 336 23.97 -0.59 19.18
CA PRO A 336 24.25 0.81 19.48
C PRO A 336 24.50 1.69 18.24
N ALA A 337 25.19 1.16 17.23
CA ALA A 337 25.42 1.88 15.97
C ALA A 337 24.12 2.13 15.18
N THR A 338 23.12 1.27 15.35
CA THR A 338 21.78 1.45 14.77
C THR A 338 21.03 2.57 15.50
N LEU A 339 21.06 2.57 16.83
CA LEU A 339 20.43 3.59 17.66
C LEU A 339 20.97 5.00 17.34
N SER A 340 22.28 5.14 17.17
CA SER A 340 22.91 6.42 16.79
C SER A 340 22.64 6.84 15.33
N SER A 341 22.10 5.94 14.50
CA SER A 341 21.77 6.22 13.10
C SER A 341 20.36 6.76 12.89
N PHE A 342 19.46 6.62 13.88
CA PHE A 342 18.12 7.20 13.79
C PHE A 342 18.19 8.72 13.65
N ARG A 343 17.37 9.25 12.76
CA ARG A 343 17.21 10.70 12.57
C ARG A 343 15.82 11.18 12.91
N ARG A 344 14.79 10.35 12.75
CA ARG A 344 13.40 10.75 13.00
C ARG A 344 12.65 9.59 13.64
N ILE A 345 12.12 9.82 14.83
CA ILE A 345 11.25 8.87 15.53
C ILE A 345 9.93 9.55 15.86
N ARG A 346 8.82 8.85 15.62
CA ARG A 346 7.47 9.31 15.95
C ARG A 346 6.87 8.38 16.98
N PHE A 347 6.29 8.91 18.05
CA PHE A 347 5.51 8.15 19.02
C PHE A 347 4.04 8.47 18.79
N LEU A 348 3.28 7.48 18.34
CA LEU A 348 1.85 7.62 18.14
C LEU A 348 1.14 7.08 19.38
N PHE A 349 0.64 8.00 20.19
CA PHE A 349 -0.10 7.72 21.40
C PHE A 349 -1.46 7.14 20.99
N ASP A 350 -1.87 6.08 21.68
CA ASP A 350 -3.25 5.64 21.63
C ASP A 350 -4.08 6.34 22.72
N VAL A 351 -5.40 6.19 22.62
CA VAL A 351 -6.38 6.85 23.49
C VAL A 351 -6.18 6.44 24.96
N ASP A 352 -5.78 5.20 25.23
CA ASP A 352 -5.52 4.76 26.60
C ASP A 352 -4.26 5.46 27.16
N GLN A 353 -3.21 5.54 26.36
CA GLN A 353 -1.96 6.22 26.74
C GLN A 353 -2.18 7.71 27.04
N SER A 354 -3.04 8.38 26.29
CA SER A 354 -3.31 9.81 26.50
C SER A 354 -4.28 10.07 27.64
N CYS A 355 -5.37 9.29 27.74
CA CYS A 355 -6.37 9.46 28.81
C CYS A 355 -5.86 8.97 30.17
N ARG A 356 -4.92 8.01 30.20
CA ARG A 356 -4.34 7.45 31.44
C ARG A 356 -2.84 7.71 31.53
N TYR A 357 -2.39 8.86 31.01
CA TYR A 357 -0.98 9.17 30.93
C TYR A 357 -0.23 9.02 32.25
N TYR A 358 -0.84 9.38 33.38
CA TYR A 358 -0.21 9.24 34.70
C TYR A 358 0.15 7.79 35.07
N GLU A 359 -0.56 6.80 34.53
CA GLU A 359 -0.22 5.38 34.70
C GLU A 359 1.01 5.01 33.85
N HIS A 360 1.20 5.70 32.72
CA HIS A 360 2.25 5.46 31.73
C HIS A 360 3.45 6.41 31.85
N GLU A 361 3.39 7.46 32.66
CA GLU A 361 4.38 8.53 32.78
C GLU A 361 5.76 7.97 33.13
N LYS A 362 5.81 7.01 34.07
CA LYS A 362 7.07 6.35 34.46
C LYS A 362 7.69 5.56 33.30
N ALA A 363 6.87 4.89 32.50
CA ALA A 363 7.35 4.12 31.36
C ALA A 363 7.87 5.04 30.25
N TRP A 364 7.17 6.15 30.01
CA TRP A 364 7.62 7.21 29.11
C TRP A 364 8.95 7.82 29.55
N ALA A 365 9.09 8.16 30.84
CA ALA A 365 10.35 8.67 31.38
C ALA A 365 11.50 7.65 31.24
N CYS A 366 11.26 6.36 31.50
CA CYS A 366 12.26 5.32 31.27
C CYS A 366 12.69 5.24 29.80
N LEU A 367 11.74 5.35 28.86
CA LEU A 367 12.01 5.35 27.43
C LEU A 367 12.85 6.58 27.02
N LEU A 368 12.48 7.78 27.48
CA LEU A 368 13.24 9.00 27.22
C LEU A 368 14.66 8.95 27.81
N SER A 369 14.82 8.39 29.01
CA SER A 369 16.14 8.17 29.62
C SER A 369 17.04 7.32 28.73
N PHE A 370 16.49 6.22 28.21
CA PHE A 370 17.21 5.35 27.29
C PHE A 370 17.57 6.06 25.98
N ILE A 371 16.66 6.86 25.43
CA ILE A 371 16.91 7.65 24.23
C ILE A 371 18.04 8.64 24.47
N ALA A 372 18.01 9.37 25.59
CA ALA A 372 19.05 10.32 25.97
C ALA A 372 20.44 9.67 26.08
N GLU A 373 20.50 8.44 26.59
CA GLU A 373 21.76 7.72 26.79
C GLU A 373 22.31 7.12 25.49
N LYS A 374 21.45 6.62 24.60
CA LYS A 374 21.87 5.74 23.49
C LYS A 374 21.77 6.37 22.09
N PHE A 375 21.01 7.44 21.92
CA PHE A 375 20.81 8.08 20.61
C PHE A 375 21.72 9.30 20.44
N ASP A 376 21.98 9.67 19.19
CA ASP A 376 22.65 10.93 18.86
C ASP A 376 21.61 12.05 18.82
N LEU A 377 21.35 12.67 19.98
CA LEU A 377 20.31 13.69 20.14
C LEU A 377 20.50 14.88 19.18
N SER A 378 21.75 15.25 18.89
CA SER A 378 22.09 16.38 18.01
C SER A 378 21.62 16.21 16.57
N LYS A 379 21.20 15.00 16.19
CA LYS A 379 20.68 14.65 14.86
C LYS A 379 19.28 14.03 14.91
N LEU A 380 18.69 13.92 16.09
CA LEU A 380 17.43 13.22 16.31
C LEU A 380 16.28 14.21 16.37
N LEU A 381 15.30 14.02 15.49
CA LEU A 381 13.98 14.61 15.54
C LEU A 381 13.04 13.67 16.29
N VAL A 382 12.40 14.17 17.34
CA VAL A 382 11.35 13.43 18.07
C VAL A 382 10.00 14.04 17.75
N ILE A 383 9.07 13.20 17.31
CA ILE A 383 7.69 13.58 17.00
C ILE A 383 6.78 12.86 17.99
N VAL A 384 5.88 13.60 18.64
CA VAL A 384 4.83 13.04 19.50
C VAL A 384 3.49 13.28 18.82
N ASP A 385 2.75 12.22 18.52
CA ASP A 385 1.50 12.29 17.79
C ASP A 385 0.36 11.73 18.67
N THR A 386 -0.56 12.61 19.04
CA THR A 386 -1.76 12.35 19.87
C THR A 386 -3.05 12.67 19.10
N SER A 387 -2.94 12.91 17.79
CA SER A 387 -4.07 13.33 16.93
C SER A 387 -5.24 12.35 16.95
N ARG A 388 -4.98 11.06 17.17
CA ARG A 388 -6.01 10.01 17.27
C ARG A 388 -6.98 10.21 18.43
N ASP A 389 -6.53 10.84 19.50
CA ASP A 389 -7.34 11.03 20.71
C ASP A 389 -8.42 12.07 20.43
N THR A 390 -8.04 13.15 19.76
CA THR A 390 -8.96 14.26 19.49
C THR A 390 -10.12 13.92 18.56
N LEU A 391 -9.92 13.02 17.60
CA LEU A 391 -11.00 12.51 16.76
C LEU A 391 -12.06 11.76 17.59
N GLN A 392 -11.65 11.04 18.64
CA GLN A 392 -12.61 10.41 19.54
C GLN A 392 -13.24 11.42 20.52
N CYS A 393 -12.47 12.43 20.95
CA CYS A 393 -12.97 13.48 21.83
C CYS A 393 -14.03 14.36 21.16
N MET A 394 -13.94 14.64 19.85
CA MET A 394 -14.93 15.46 19.16
C MET A 394 -16.27 14.75 18.91
N HIS A 395 -16.32 13.42 18.97
CA HIS A 395 -17.53 12.66 18.66
C HIS A 395 -18.40 12.32 19.88
N ASN A 396 -17.83 12.39 21.08
CA ASN A 396 -18.55 12.18 22.33
C ASN A 396 -18.54 13.53 23.04
N ASP A 397 -19.69 14.13 23.35
CA ASP A 397 -19.83 15.39 24.09
C ASP A 397 -19.08 15.32 25.45
N TYR A 398 -17.76 15.42 25.42
CA TYR A 398 -16.92 15.20 26.56
C TYR A 398 -17.04 16.39 27.49
N GLU A 399 -17.24 16.08 28.77
CA GLU A 399 -17.24 17.06 29.84
C GLU A 399 -15.87 17.77 29.90
N GLU A 400 -15.90 19.06 30.21
CA GLU A 400 -14.75 19.99 30.27
C GLU A 400 -13.51 19.44 31.01
N TRP A 401 -13.70 18.53 31.97
CA TRP A 401 -12.61 17.90 32.71
C TRP A 401 -11.71 17.00 31.85
N ALA A 402 -12.24 16.34 30.81
CA ALA A 402 -11.44 15.47 29.94
C ALA A 402 -10.44 16.27 29.09
N LEU A 403 -10.84 17.46 28.62
CA LEU A 403 -9.96 18.39 27.91
C LEU A 403 -8.82 18.86 28.82
N HIS A 404 -9.13 19.13 30.09
CA HIS A 404 -8.14 19.54 31.08
C HIS A 404 -7.10 18.44 31.37
N ASP A 405 -7.52 17.18 31.44
CA ASP A 405 -6.61 16.06 31.63
C ASP A 405 -5.72 15.82 30.39
N LEU A 406 -6.25 15.96 29.17
CA LEU A 406 -5.43 15.94 27.95
C LEU A 406 -4.40 17.06 27.92
N TYR A 407 -4.80 18.29 28.26
CA TYR A 407 -3.88 19.42 28.37
C TYR A 407 -2.75 19.14 29.37
N LYS A 408 -3.09 18.58 30.54
CA LYS A 408 -2.09 18.15 31.52
C LYS A 408 -1.17 17.05 30.99
N THR A 409 -1.69 16.09 30.26
CA THR A 409 -0.90 15.05 29.58
C THR A 409 0.11 15.69 28.62
N TYR A 410 -0.34 16.56 27.71
CA TYR A 410 0.54 17.18 26.70
C TYR A 410 1.64 18.03 27.33
N THR A 411 1.29 18.83 28.34
CA THR A 411 2.28 19.64 29.06
C THR A 411 3.25 18.77 29.87
N SER A 412 2.81 17.63 30.41
CA SER A 412 3.67 16.69 31.13
C SER A 412 4.64 15.97 30.19
N VAL A 413 4.17 15.52 29.02
CA VAL A 413 5.02 14.94 27.96
C VAL A 413 6.09 15.94 27.54
N ALA A 414 5.72 17.19 27.21
CA ALA A 414 6.66 18.22 26.80
C ALA A 414 7.69 18.55 27.90
N LYS A 415 7.27 18.63 29.17
CA LYS A 415 8.17 18.82 30.32
C LYS A 415 9.21 17.71 30.43
N LEU A 416 8.79 16.46 30.32
CA LEU A 416 9.72 15.33 30.39
C LEU A 416 10.71 15.35 29.22
N VAL A 417 10.23 15.56 27.99
CA VAL A 417 11.11 15.69 26.81
C VAL A 417 12.14 16.79 27.01
N LYS A 418 11.72 18.01 27.39
CA LYS A 418 12.64 19.14 27.66
C LYS A 418 13.69 18.80 28.72
N SER A 419 13.27 18.17 29.81
CA SER A 419 14.17 17.88 30.93
C SER A 419 15.17 16.75 30.66
N MET A 420 14.80 15.79 29.81
CA MET A 420 15.57 14.56 29.60
C MET A 420 16.35 14.54 28.27
N LEU A 421 15.85 15.20 27.22
CA LEU A 421 16.46 15.19 25.88
C LEU A 421 17.15 16.52 25.57
N THR A 422 18.10 16.93 26.39
CA THR A 422 18.86 18.18 26.16
C THR A 422 19.76 18.07 24.93
N GLY A 423 19.70 19.05 24.03
CA GLY A 423 20.51 19.05 22.80
C GLY A 423 19.88 18.26 21.63
N LEU A 424 18.57 18.06 21.68
CA LEU A 424 17.80 17.49 20.59
C LEU A 424 17.90 18.34 19.31
N HIS A 425 17.87 17.71 18.14
CA HIS A 425 17.88 18.42 16.86
C HIS A 425 16.57 19.16 16.60
N GLY A 426 15.45 18.52 16.90
CA GLY A 426 14.12 19.08 16.76
C GLY A 426 13.08 18.28 17.53
N PHE A 427 11.98 18.93 17.86
CA PHE A 427 10.84 18.33 18.55
C PHE A 427 9.56 18.81 17.90
N HIS A 428 8.67 17.88 17.57
CA HIS A 428 7.34 18.18 17.06
C HIS A 428 6.26 17.47 17.86
N VAL A 429 5.10 18.11 17.91
CA VAL A 429 3.92 17.53 18.52
C VAL A 429 2.70 17.73 17.62
N PHE A 430 1.92 16.66 17.43
CA PHE A 430 0.63 16.70 16.76
C PHE A 430 -0.47 16.43 17.79
N LEU A 431 -1.27 17.45 18.09
CA LEU A 431 -2.29 17.48 19.13
C LEU A 431 -3.71 17.46 18.58
N GLY A 432 -3.90 17.42 17.26
CA GLY A 432 -5.20 17.33 16.61
C GLY A 432 -6.09 18.54 16.93
N ALA A 433 -7.19 18.35 17.68
CA ALA A 433 -8.09 19.45 18.07
C ALA A 433 -7.43 20.58 18.89
N PHE A 434 -6.23 20.36 19.45
CA PHE A 434 -5.44 21.39 20.14
C PHE A 434 -4.24 21.89 19.32
N PHE A 435 -4.35 21.93 18.00
CA PHE A 435 -3.26 22.34 17.09
C PHE A 435 -2.65 23.71 17.46
N ASP A 436 -3.44 24.65 17.98
CA ASP A 436 -2.95 25.96 18.44
C ASP A 436 -1.90 25.88 19.57
N LEU A 437 -1.84 24.77 20.31
CA LEU A 437 -0.85 24.54 21.36
C LEU A 437 0.46 23.95 20.85
N GLU A 438 0.51 23.43 19.62
CA GLU A 438 1.68 22.75 19.08
C GLU A 438 2.91 23.68 19.05
N PRO A 439 2.86 24.89 18.46
CA PRO A 439 4.03 25.78 18.45
C PRO A 439 4.46 26.24 19.85
N VAL A 440 3.50 26.31 20.80
CA VAL A 440 3.77 26.71 22.19
C VAL A 440 4.57 25.61 22.90
N LEU A 441 4.16 24.35 22.76
CA LEU A 441 4.85 23.22 23.37
C LEU A 441 6.21 22.96 22.71
N GLU A 442 6.31 23.13 21.38
CA GLU A 442 7.56 22.99 20.66
C GLU A 442 8.60 24.02 21.10
N ARG A 443 8.24 25.31 21.12
CA ARG A 443 9.12 26.37 21.66
C ARG A 443 9.42 26.19 23.14
N PHE A 444 8.48 25.62 23.91
CA PHE A 444 8.76 25.29 25.29
C PHE A 444 9.89 24.27 25.41
N VAL A 445 9.94 23.23 24.56
CA VAL A 445 10.99 22.20 24.56
C VAL A 445 12.29 22.72 23.94
N MET A 446 12.21 23.32 22.76
CA MET A 446 13.36 23.65 21.91
C MET A 446 13.96 25.03 22.20
N GLY A 447 13.19 25.94 22.79
CA GLY A 447 13.57 27.33 23.04
C GLY A 447 12.71 28.33 22.25
N PRO A 448 12.73 29.62 22.65
CA PRO A 448 11.86 30.66 22.07
C PRO A 448 12.14 30.93 20.58
N ASP A 449 13.37 30.67 20.13
CA ASP A 449 13.82 30.92 18.75
C ASP A 449 13.56 29.72 17.82
N TYR A 450 12.89 28.66 18.30
CA TYR A 450 12.56 27.51 17.47
C TYR A 450 11.46 27.88 16.46
N ASP A 451 11.79 27.69 15.18
CA ASP A 451 10.90 27.91 14.05
C ASP A 451 10.22 26.60 13.68
N THR A 452 8.93 26.49 14.01
CA THR A 452 8.10 25.31 13.73
C THR A 452 7.96 25.08 12.22
N ASP A 453 7.99 26.14 11.41
CA ASP A 453 7.62 26.09 9.99
C ASP A 453 8.76 25.52 9.11
N GLN A 454 10.02 25.64 9.54
CA GLN A 454 11.16 25.17 8.74
C GLN A 454 11.28 23.64 8.63
N VAL A 455 10.54 22.89 9.46
CA VAL A 455 10.61 21.42 9.49
C VAL A 455 9.37 20.79 8.84
N SER A 456 8.23 21.50 8.83
CA SER A 456 6.96 21.03 8.23
C SER A 456 6.92 21.14 6.70
N GLU A 457 7.73 22.01 6.07
CA GLU A 457 7.80 22.18 4.61
C GLU A 457 8.20 20.89 3.83
N GLY A 458 8.57 19.81 4.51
CA GLY A 458 8.78 18.50 3.91
C GLY A 458 7.60 17.52 3.97
N GLU A 459 6.56 17.79 4.77
CA GLU A 459 5.54 16.79 5.16
C GLU A 459 4.08 17.16 4.80
N ASP A 460 3.70 18.45 4.70
CA ASP A 460 2.27 18.85 4.79
C ASP A 460 1.52 19.18 3.48
N GLU A 461 2.13 19.13 2.29
CA GLU A 461 1.39 19.47 1.06
C GLU A 461 0.31 18.45 0.64
N ASP A 462 0.23 17.27 1.27
CA ASP A 462 -0.63 16.18 0.81
C ASP A 462 -1.83 15.81 1.73
N GLU A 463 -1.96 16.39 2.94
CA GLU A 463 -3.08 16.04 3.86
C GLU A 463 -4.37 16.85 3.64
N ASP A 464 -4.35 17.96 2.87
CA ASP A 464 -5.49 18.88 2.74
C ASP A 464 -6.52 18.53 1.64
N ALA A 465 -6.39 17.40 0.94
CA ALA A 465 -7.33 17.00 -0.13
C ALA A 465 -8.62 16.28 0.37
N GLY A 466 -8.83 16.20 1.70
CA GLY A 466 -9.99 15.55 2.32
C GLY A 466 -11.06 16.49 2.88
N GLY A 467 -10.92 17.81 2.68
CA GLY A 467 -11.86 18.81 3.19
C GLY A 467 -13.26 18.67 2.60
N VAL A 468 -14.21 18.24 3.43
CA VAL A 468 -15.65 18.40 3.19
C VAL A 468 -15.94 19.91 3.21
N ALA A 469 -15.96 20.53 2.04
CA ALA A 469 -16.47 21.88 1.88
C ALA A 469 -18.01 21.85 2.06
N GLU A 470 -18.49 22.52 3.11
CA GLU A 470 -19.88 22.92 3.26
C GLU A 470 -20.31 23.72 2.02
N VAL A 471 -21.22 23.14 1.25
CA VAL A 471 -22.12 23.87 0.36
C VAL A 471 -23.44 23.96 1.10
N ILE A 472 -23.67 25.05 1.82
CA ILE A 472 -25.02 25.48 2.19
C ILE A 472 -25.37 26.61 1.22
N GLU A 473 -26.08 26.22 0.15
CA GLU A 473 -26.82 27.14 -0.71
C GLU A 473 -28.00 27.69 0.09
N GLY A 474 -28.21 29.00 -0.05
CA GLY A 474 -29.30 29.72 0.60
C GLY A 474 -30.68 29.34 0.07
N GLU A 475 -31.62 29.18 0.98
CA GLU A 475 -33.05 29.24 0.67
C GLU A 475 -33.53 30.68 0.83
N ALA A 476 -34.10 31.19 -0.25
CA ALA A 476 -34.84 32.44 -0.30
C ALA A 476 -36.23 32.23 0.27
N GLU A 477 -36.58 32.98 1.32
CA GLU A 477 -37.97 33.14 1.77
C GLU A 477 -38.67 34.19 0.90
N ALA A 478 -39.64 33.73 0.12
CA ALA A 478 -40.69 34.55 -0.47
C ALA A 478 -41.96 33.71 -0.53
N GLU A 479 -42.98 34.12 0.24
CA GLU A 479 -44.43 33.91 0.07
C GLU A 479 -45.06 34.13 1.47
N ASP A 480 -45.72 35.26 1.68
CA ASP A 480 -47.16 35.50 1.46
C ASP A 480 -47.98 35.16 2.72
N GLU A 481 -48.40 36.19 3.46
CA GLU A 481 -49.63 36.12 4.25
C GLU A 481 -50.36 37.48 4.16
N ALA A 482 -51.45 37.45 3.41
CA ALA A 482 -52.58 38.35 3.52
C ALA A 482 -53.69 37.61 4.29
N GLU A 483 -54.03 38.07 5.49
CA GLU A 483 -55.38 38.37 6.00
C GLU A 483 -55.33 38.92 7.43
#